data_AF-A0AAE0WWZ2-F1
#
_entry.id   AF-A0AAE0WWZ2-F1
#
_cell.length_a   1.000
_cell.length_b   1.000
_cell.length_c   1.000
_cell.angle_alpha   90.00
_cell.angle_beta   90.00
_cell.angle_gamma   90.00
#
_symmetry.space_group_name_H-M   'P 1'
#
loop_
_entity.id
_entity.type
_entity.pdbx_description
1 polymer ?
#
loop_
_entity_poly.entity_id
_entity_poly.type
_entity_poly.pdbx_seq_one_letter_code
_entity_poly.pdbx_strand_id
1 'polypeptide(L)'
;MSKAAAKRSKSSTTPKPSTISQIPTPFTKAPTILTPLLDRLDPAQVYITHIDRLPPDHKKQIFLIPVLLNGSIALLLLWRLYTAIPIYWAIVQTLLGYTSSATVDVVNTTRREQIWVLLRRVGMFLFDFLLFRFVGPWPLTFFGERPANPVVWRWRLGFLPEEVVVRVSRGWGAEELMKGVKQGEENAFFKTRILPAIDGVVLRRKTGYLLMDKSWDLDFELMLDAHALLKQEDIKAARDLDKFVLVFMDGVGWIVWQWETDIDVVQDRRKKVIMFKELLTKLGKESLFFKWMEIVEEERDTDGGFTTAGQQKVAERVQREFEKEGVDFEDLAKGVGGLEELPVEGK
;
A
#
# COMPACT_ATOMS: atom_id res chain seq x y z
N MET A 1 -44.03 19.32 66.89
CA MET A 1 -43.55 19.95 65.64
C MET A 1 -42.85 18.87 64.81
N SER A 2 -43.56 18.27 63.86
CA SER A 2 -43.08 17.13 63.06
C SER A 2 -42.78 17.59 61.62
N LYS A 3 -41.53 17.41 61.18
CA LYS A 3 -41.07 17.65 59.81
C LYS A 3 -41.37 16.40 58.98
N ALA A 4 -42.14 16.56 57.91
CA ALA A 4 -42.29 15.57 56.84
C ALA A 4 -41.96 16.22 55.48
N ALA A 5 -41.17 15.48 54.69
CA ALA A 5 -40.55 15.89 53.44
C ALA A 5 -41.51 15.91 52.25
N ALA A 6 -41.35 16.88 51.35
CA ALA A 6 -42.05 16.94 50.07
C ALA A 6 -41.14 16.47 48.92
N LYS A 7 -41.62 15.44 48.21
CA LYS A 7 -41.10 14.83 46.98
C LYS A 7 -40.98 15.86 45.85
N ARG A 8 -39.81 15.95 45.21
CA ARG A 8 -39.59 16.72 43.96
C ARG A 8 -39.63 15.77 42.77
N SER A 9 -40.58 15.96 41.86
CA SER A 9 -40.77 15.18 40.63
C SER A 9 -39.64 15.44 39.62
N LYS A 10 -38.98 14.37 39.16
CA LYS A 10 -38.05 14.41 38.01
C LYS A 10 -38.86 14.52 36.71
N SER A 11 -38.66 15.62 35.98
CA SER A 11 -39.16 15.78 34.62
C SER A 11 -38.39 14.85 33.68
N SER A 12 -39.13 14.03 32.94
CA SER A 12 -38.66 13.17 31.87
C SER A 12 -38.12 14.00 30.70
N THR A 13 -36.80 13.94 30.49
CA THR A 13 -36.17 14.49 29.29
C THR A 13 -36.38 13.54 28.13
N THR A 14 -37.20 13.96 27.17
CA THR A 14 -37.38 13.33 25.86
C THR A 14 -36.02 13.19 25.16
N PRO A 15 -35.68 12.03 24.57
CA PRO A 15 -34.42 11.90 23.84
C PRO A 15 -34.45 12.78 22.59
N LYS A 16 -33.44 13.65 22.45
CA LYS A 16 -33.19 14.40 21.22
C LYS A 16 -32.97 13.41 20.06
N PRO A 17 -33.54 13.64 18.88
CA PRO A 17 -33.24 12.84 17.70
C PRO A 17 -31.75 13.00 17.36
N SER A 18 -31.08 11.87 17.16
CA SER A 18 -29.69 11.79 16.71
C SER A 18 -29.51 12.60 15.43
N THR A 19 -28.68 13.65 15.52
CA THR A 19 -28.16 14.36 14.37
C THR A 19 -27.56 13.33 13.42
N ILE A 20 -28.03 13.28 12.17
CA ILE A 20 -27.38 12.50 11.12
C ILE A 20 -25.95 13.06 11.02
N SER A 21 -24.98 12.29 11.48
CA SER A 21 -23.55 12.62 11.36
C SER A 21 -23.26 12.86 9.88
N GLN A 22 -23.00 14.11 9.50
CA GLN A 22 -22.70 14.45 8.10
C GLN A 22 -21.41 13.73 7.68
N ILE A 23 -21.44 13.07 6.53
CA ILE A 23 -20.25 12.40 5.98
C ILE A 23 -19.26 13.50 5.56
N PRO A 24 -18.01 13.47 6.04
CA PRO A 24 -17.02 14.48 5.69
C PRO A 24 -16.56 14.32 4.25
N THR A 25 -16.31 15.42 3.56
CA THR A 25 -15.69 15.41 2.23
C THR A 25 -14.26 14.83 2.30
N PRO A 26 -13.80 14.07 1.31
CA PRO A 26 -14.45 13.75 0.02
C PRO A 26 -15.20 12.40 0.03
N PHE A 27 -15.53 11.88 1.22
CA PHE A 27 -16.11 10.55 1.35
C PHE A 27 -17.61 10.52 1.00
N THR A 28 -18.04 9.36 0.54
CA THR A 28 -19.43 9.02 0.23
C THR A 28 -19.78 7.68 0.89
N LYS A 29 -21.07 7.34 0.98
CA LYS A 29 -21.46 6.04 1.55
C LYS A 29 -20.98 4.90 0.64
N ALA A 30 -20.40 3.86 1.23
CA ALA A 30 -19.88 2.75 0.45
C ALA A 30 -20.99 2.06 -0.39
N PRO A 31 -20.74 1.77 -1.67
CA PRO A 31 -21.71 1.10 -2.53
C PRO A 31 -21.94 -0.34 -2.07
N THR A 32 -23.17 -0.84 -2.23
CA THR A 32 -23.57 -2.17 -1.76
C THR A 32 -22.82 -3.32 -2.42
N ILE A 33 -22.22 -3.09 -3.60
CA ILE A 33 -21.39 -4.08 -4.28
C ILE A 33 -20.13 -4.46 -3.49
N LEU A 34 -19.65 -3.57 -2.63
CA LEU A 34 -18.45 -3.81 -1.82
C LEU A 34 -18.73 -4.55 -0.51
N THR A 35 -20.00 -4.75 -0.16
CA THR A 35 -20.40 -5.36 1.13
C THR A 35 -19.64 -6.66 1.46
N PRO A 36 -19.47 -7.63 0.52
CA PRO A 36 -18.74 -8.87 0.82
C PRO A 36 -17.28 -8.65 1.25
N LEU A 37 -16.64 -7.59 0.73
CA LEU A 37 -15.28 -7.21 1.12
C LEU A 37 -15.29 -6.42 2.43
N LEU A 38 -16.22 -5.48 2.57
CA LEU A 38 -16.34 -4.59 3.75
C LEU A 38 -16.60 -5.36 5.05
N ASP A 39 -17.34 -6.47 4.99
CA ASP A 39 -17.64 -7.31 6.15
C ASP A 39 -16.39 -8.00 6.73
N ARG A 40 -15.29 -8.06 5.97
CA ARG A 40 -14.01 -8.65 6.40
C ARG A 40 -13.01 -7.63 6.93
N LEU A 41 -13.25 -6.34 6.70
CA LEU A 41 -12.35 -5.28 7.11
C LEU A 41 -12.47 -5.00 8.60
N ASP A 42 -11.36 -4.63 9.25
CA ASP A 42 -11.34 -4.13 10.62
C ASP A 42 -11.82 -2.66 10.65
N PRO A 43 -12.93 -2.34 11.34
CA PRO A 43 -13.43 -0.96 11.45
C PRO A 43 -12.44 0.03 12.07
N ALA A 44 -11.44 -0.44 12.82
CA ALA A 44 -10.43 0.43 13.41
C ALA A 44 -9.41 0.96 12.38
N GLN A 45 -9.30 0.35 11.21
CA GLN A 45 -8.26 0.65 10.23
C GLN A 45 -8.79 1.46 9.03
N VAL A 46 -7.85 2.06 8.30
CA VAL A 46 -8.07 2.72 7.01
C VAL A 46 -7.48 1.84 5.92
N TYR A 47 -8.22 1.64 4.83
CA TYR A 47 -7.76 0.82 3.71
C TYR A 47 -7.65 1.60 2.42
N ILE A 48 -6.71 1.19 1.58
CA ILE A 48 -6.59 1.66 0.20
C ILE A 48 -6.57 0.47 -0.74
N THR A 49 -7.46 0.46 -1.74
CA THR A 49 -7.47 -0.53 -2.82
C THR A 49 -7.10 0.11 -4.15
N HIS A 50 -6.28 -0.58 -4.94
CA HIS A 50 -5.98 -0.23 -6.32
C HIS A 50 -5.53 -1.47 -7.10
N ILE A 51 -5.53 -1.36 -8.42
CA ILE A 51 -5.02 -2.41 -9.30
C ILE A 51 -3.56 -2.11 -9.68
N ASP A 52 -2.66 -3.03 -9.35
CA ASP A 52 -1.28 -3.04 -9.84
C ASP A 52 -1.22 -3.68 -11.22
N ARG A 53 -0.97 -2.85 -12.24
CA ARG A 53 -0.85 -3.24 -13.66
C ARG A 53 0.59 -3.47 -14.13
N LEU A 54 1.57 -3.53 -13.21
CA LEU A 54 2.96 -3.74 -13.61
C LEU A 54 3.20 -5.16 -14.17
N PRO A 55 4.15 -5.33 -15.10
CA PRO A 55 4.42 -6.62 -15.72
C PRO A 55 4.73 -7.72 -14.69
N PRO A 56 4.22 -8.95 -14.88
CA PRO A 56 4.48 -10.07 -13.97
C PRO A 56 5.97 -10.34 -13.71
N ASP A 57 6.82 -10.18 -14.72
CA ASP A 57 8.25 -10.43 -14.57
C ASP A 57 8.93 -9.38 -13.68
N HIS A 58 8.49 -8.13 -13.74
CA HIS A 58 8.95 -7.09 -12.83
C HIS A 58 8.53 -7.40 -11.38
N LYS A 59 7.29 -7.87 -11.18
CA LYS A 59 6.79 -8.30 -9.87
C LYS A 59 7.60 -9.49 -9.31
N LYS A 60 7.97 -10.47 -10.14
CA LYS A 60 8.83 -11.61 -9.76
C LYS A 60 10.22 -11.17 -9.29
N GLN A 61 10.88 -10.30 -10.06
CA GLN A 61 12.22 -9.81 -9.75
C GLN A 61 12.25 -9.07 -8.41
N ILE A 62 11.26 -8.20 -8.18
CA ILE A 62 11.13 -7.46 -6.92
C ILE A 62 10.88 -8.42 -5.75
N PHE A 63 10.02 -9.42 -5.92
CA PHE A 63 9.69 -10.36 -4.85
C PHE A 63 10.84 -11.33 -4.52
N LEU A 64 11.70 -11.64 -5.49
CA LEU A 64 12.85 -12.52 -5.30
C LEU A 64 13.84 -11.96 -4.27
N ILE A 65 14.02 -10.63 -4.21
CA ILE A 65 14.96 -9.97 -3.30
C ILE A 65 14.60 -10.27 -1.82
N PRO A 66 13.37 -9.99 -1.34
CA PRO A 66 12.91 -10.39 -0.01
C PRO A 66 12.99 -11.89 0.26
N VAL A 67 12.68 -12.75 -0.73
CA VAL A 67 12.75 -14.21 -0.55
C VAL A 67 14.18 -14.65 -0.25
N LEU A 68 15.15 -14.19 -1.03
CA LEU A 68 16.56 -14.52 -0.83
C LEU A 68 17.08 -13.96 0.50
N LEU A 69 16.74 -12.71 0.83
CA LEU A 69 17.16 -12.08 2.07
C LEU A 69 16.59 -12.79 3.31
N ASN A 70 15.27 -12.98 3.38
CA ASN A 70 14.64 -13.66 4.51
C ASN A 70 15.02 -15.13 4.57
N GLY A 71 15.18 -15.81 3.43
CA GLY A 71 15.69 -17.18 3.37
C GLY A 71 17.11 -17.30 3.93
N SER A 72 18.00 -16.38 3.57
CA SER A 72 19.38 -16.36 4.09
C SER A 72 19.40 -16.09 5.59
N ILE A 73 18.60 -15.13 6.07
CA ILE A 73 18.48 -14.84 7.52
C ILE A 73 17.92 -16.07 8.26
N ALA A 74 16.88 -16.71 7.73
CA ALA A 74 16.30 -17.92 8.31
C ALA A 74 17.33 -19.05 8.42
N LEU A 75 18.11 -19.29 7.36
CA LEU A 75 19.19 -20.29 7.37
C LEU A 75 20.26 -19.98 8.40
N LEU A 76 20.69 -18.72 8.53
CA LEU A 76 21.67 -18.31 9.54
C LEU A 76 21.13 -18.48 10.97
N LEU A 77 19.85 -18.16 11.20
CA LEU A 77 19.20 -18.36 12.50
C LEU A 77 19.06 -19.84 12.84
N LEU A 78 18.69 -20.69 11.87
CA LEU A 78 18.61 -22.14 12.06
C LEU A 78 19.98 -22.76 12.32
N TRP A 79 21.02 -22.31 11.59
CA TRP A 79 22.39 -22.72 11.84
C TRP A 79 22.88 -22.28 13.22
N ARG A 80 22.55 -21.05 13.63
CA ARG A 80 22.85 -20.55 14.97
C ARG A 80 22.14 -21.37 16.04
N LEU A 81 20.86 -21.69 15.85
CA LEU A 81 20.09 -22.52 16.76
C LEU A 81 20.71 -23.92 16.88
N TYR A 82 21.03 -24.55 15.75
CA TYR A 82 21.66 -25.88 15.70
C TYR A 82 23.00 -25.92 16.46
N THR A 83 23.84 -24.88 16.30
CA THR A 83 25.13 -24.79 17.00
C THR A 83 24.99 -24.39 18.47
N ALA A 84 23.99 -23.59 18.82
CA ALA A 84 23.73 -23.13 20.17
C ALA A 84 23.13 -24.22 21.05
N ILE A 85 22.10 -24.95 20.58
CA ILE A 85 21.38 -25.97 21.36
C ILE A 85 22.30 -26.89 22.19
N PRO A 86 23.35 -27.54 21.64
CA PRO A 86 24.20 -28.43 22.44
C PRO A 86 24.96 -27.69 23.56
N ILE A 87 25.33 -26.43 23.34
CA ILE A 87 26.01 -25.59 24.35
C ILE A 87 25.03 -25.26 25.48
N TYR A 88 23.82 -24.83 25.15
CA TYR A 88 22.79 -24.54 26.15
C TYR A 88 22.41 -25.80 26.93
N TRP A 89 22.32 -26.94 26.26
CA TRP A 89 22.08 -28.23 26.91
C TRP A 89 23.19 -28.60 27.91
N ALA A 90 24.47 -28.44 27.53
CA ALA A 90 25.58 -28.67 28.45
C ALA A 90 25.56 -27.74 29.67
N ILE A 91 25.14 -26.48 29.49
CA ILE A 91 24.97 -25.53 30.61
C ILE A 91 23.83 -25.97 31.52
N VAL A 92 22.68 -26.40 30.97
CA VAL A 92 21.57 -26.94 31.75
C VAL A 92 21.99 -28.19 32.53
N GLN A 93 22.74 -29.11 31.92
CA GLN A 93 23.31 -30.28 32.60
C GLN A 93 24.20 -29.88 33.78
N THR A 94 25.06 -28.86 33.60
CA THR A 94 25.88 -28.30 34.69
C THR A 94 25.01 -27.75 35.82
N LEU A 95 23.94 -27.02 35.49
CA LEU A 95 23.01 -26.47 36.49
C LEU A 95 22.27 -27.55 37.27
N LEU A 96 22.00 -28.69 36.64
CA LEU A 96 21.39 -29.87 37.27
C LEU A 96 22.39 -30.74 38.06
N GLY A 97 23.67 -30.33 38.13
CA GLY A 97 24.71 -31.02 38.90
C GLY A 97 25.44 -32.13 38.14
N TYR A 98 25.17 -32.32 36.84
CA TYR A 98 25.91 -33.27 36.01
C TYR A 98 27.21 -32.64 35.49
N THR A 99 28.30 -33.42 35.51
CA THR A 99 29.55 -33.01 34.88
C THR A 99 29.38 -32.98 33.36
N SER A 100 29.56 -31.82 32.76
CA SER A 100 29.48 -31.62 31.31
C SER A 100 30.66 -30.77 30.82
N SER A 101 30.78 -30.60 29.50
CA SER A 101 31.78 -29.72 28.89
C SER A 101 31.65 -28.24 29.31
N ALA A 102 30.55 -27.87 29.97
CA ALA A 102 30.30 -26.53 30.51
C ALA A 102 30.52 -26.45 32.04
N THR A 103 30.96 -27.52 32.70
CA THR A 103 31.28 -27.48 34.14
C THR A 103 32.63 -26.78 34.36
N VAL A 104 32.68 -25.83 35.30
CA VAL A 104 33.90 -25.09 35.65
C VAL A 104 34.46 -25.66 36.95
N ASP A 105 35.73 -26.05 36.94
CA ASP A 105 36.42 -26.50 38.14
C ASP A 105 36.81 -25.30 39.02
N VAL A 106 36.00 -25.01 40.03
CA VAL A 106 36.18 -23.83 40.89
C VAL A 106 37.47 -23.94 41.75
N VAL A 107 38.01 -25.15 41.94
CA VAL A 107 39.20 -25.40 42.77
C VAL A 107 40.48 -25.08 42.01
N ASN A 108 40.54 -25.48 40.74
CA ASN A 108 41.76 -25.35 39.93
C ASN A 108 41.76 -24.12 39.00
N THR A 109 40.63 -23.42 38.87
CA THR A 109 40.48 -22.27 37.96
C THR A 109 40.63 -20.94 38.71
N THR A 110 41.39 -20.00 38.16
CA THR A 110 41.60 -18.67 38.78
C THR A 110 40.34 -17.81 38.74
N ARG A 111 40.19 -16.84 39.67
CA ARG A 111 39.05 -15.91 39.69
C ARG A 111 38.87 -15.14 38.37
N ARG A 112 39.98 -14.78 37.71
CA ARG A 112 39.96 -14.09 36.41
C ARG A 112 39.34 -14.97 35.32
N GLU A 113 39.73 -16.24 35.27
CA GLU A 113 39.18 -17.22 34.33
C GLU A 113 37.70 -17.50 34.61
N GLN A 114 37.30 -17.61 35.89
CA GLN A 114 35.90 -17.76 36.28
C GLN A 114 35.04 -16.57 35.81
N ILE A 115 35.52 -15.34 36.02
CA ILE A 115 34.85 -14.11 35.54
C ILE A 115 34.78 -14.10 34.01
N TRP A 116 35.84 -14.49 33.32
CA TRP A 116 35.86 -14.54 31.85
C TRP A 116 34.87 -15.56 31.29
N VAL A 117 34.79 -16.75 31.89
CA VAL A 117 33.81 -17.78 31.51
C VAL A 117 32.38 -17.26 31.74
N LEU A 118 32.13 -16.59 32.86
CA LEU A 118 30.83 -15.99 33.16
C LEU A 118 30.45 -14.94 32.11
N LEU A 119 31.35 -13.99 31.84
CA LEU A 119 31.12 -12.92 30.86
C LEU A 119 30.88 -13.47 29.46
N ARG A 120 31.64 -14.50 29.04
CA ARG A 120 31.44 -15.16 27.74
C ARG A 120 30.06 -15.81 27.63
N ARG A 121 29.58 -16.46 28.70
CA ARG A 121 28.24 -17.08 28.74
C ARG A 121 27.14 -16.03 28.70
N VAL A 122 27.23 -15.01 29.55
CA VAL A 122 26.25 -13.90 29.57
C VAL A 122 26.23 -13.18 28.23
N GLY A 123 27.39 -12.91 27.64
CA GLY A 123 27.50 -12.29 26.31
C GLY A 123 26.88 -13.14 25.21
N MET A 124 27.09 -14.47 25.24
CA MET A 124 26.44 -15.40 24.32
C MET A 124 24.91 -15.38 24.47
N PHE A 125 24.41 -15.47 25.70
CA PHE A 125 22.97 -15.41 25.99
C PHE A 125 22.33 -14.10 25.56
N LEU A 126 22.99 -12.98 25.84
CA LEU A 126 22.53 -11.66 25.41
C LEU A 126 22.49 -11.55 23.89
N PHE A 127 23.56 -11.99 23.21
CA PHE A 127 23.61 -11.97 21.75
C PHE A 127 22.49 -12.80 21.14
N ASP A 128 22.30 -14.05 21.59
CA ASP A 128 21.25 -14.91 21.08
C ASP A 128 19.85 -14.34 21.37
N PHE A 129 19.64 -13.80 22.57
CA PHE A 129 18.40 -13.12 22.91
C PHE A 129 18.10 -11.96 21.95
N LEU A 130 19.05 -11.04 21.74
CA LEU A 130 18.88 -9.91 20.85
C LEU A 130 18.66 -10.37 19.39
N LEU A 131 19.42 -11.37 18.94
CA LEU A 131 19.32 -11.94 17.61
C LEU A 131 17.90 -12.49 17.35
N PHE A 132 17.41 -13.39 18.20
CA PHE A 132 16.08 -13.97 18.00
C PHE A 132 14.94 -12.99 18.32
N ARG A 133 15.15 -12.01 19.20
CA ARG A 133 14.12 -11.03 19.56
C ARG A 133 13.87 -9.97 18.47
N PHE A 134 14.92 -9.54 17.77
CA PHE A 134 14.85 -8.45 16.78
C PHE A 134 14.96 -8.94 15.34
N VAL A 135 15.81 -9.93 15.05
CA VAL A 135 16.00 -10.46 13.70
C VAL A 135 15.08 -11.65 13.43
N GLY A 136 14.82 -12.47 14.46
CA GLY A 136 13.93 -13.64 14.37
C GLY A 136 12.53 -13.38 13.80
N PRO A 137 11.85 -12.27 14.15
CA PRO A 137 10.53 -11.99 13.60
C PRO A 137 10.49 -11.82 12.09
N TRP A 138 11.55 -11.34 11.43
CA TRP A 138 11.51 -11.00 10.00
C TRP A 138 11.24 -12.22 9.09
N PRO A 139 12.00 -13.32 9.15
CA PRO A 139 11.66 -14.51 8.38
C PRO A 139 10.36 -15.15 8.88
N LEU A 140 10.06 -15.07 10.18
CA LEU A 140 8.82 -15.64 10.71
C LEU A 140 7.59 -14.94 10.13
N THR A 141 7.59 -13.61 10.05
CA THR A 141 6.48 -12.86 9.45
C THR A 141 6.41 -13.12 7.94
N PHE A 142 7.57 -13.15 7.27
CA PHE A 142 7.63 -13.37 5.82
C PHE A 142 7.14 -14.76 5.37
N PHE A 143 7.48 -15.82 6.10
CA PHE A 143 7.14 -17.20 5.72
C PHE A 143 5.96 -17.80 6.49
N GLY A 144 5.69 -17.32 7.70
CA GLY A 144 4.84 -18.01 8.68
C GLY A 144 3.79 -17.14 9.37
N GLU A 145 3.66 -15.86 9.01
CA GLU A 145 2.59 -15.03 9.54
C GLU A 145 1.22 -15.60 9.19
N ARG A 146 0.30 -15.46 10.13
CA ARG A 146 -1.11 -15.83 9.99
C ARG A 146 -1.93 -14.55 10.13
N PRO A 147 -3.06 -14.43 9.42
CA PRO A 147 -3.73 -15.46 8.63
C PRO A 147 -3.10 -15.72 7.24
N ALA A 148 -2.43 -14.72 6.66
CA ALA A 148 -1.68 -14.85 5.41
C ALA A 148 -0.32 -14.16 5.51
N ASN A 149 0.59 -14.51 4.60
CA ASN A 149 1.93 -13.96 4.53
C ASN A 149 2.37 -13.78 3.07
N PRO A 150 3.46 -13.04 2.79
CA PRO A 150 3.91 -12.76 1.44
C PRO A 150 4.08 -14.01 0.56
N VAL A 151 4.60 -15.11 1.14
CA VAL A 151 4.83 -16.35 0.39
C VAL A 151 3.53 -17.07 0.09
N VAL A 152 2.62 -17.18 1.06
CA VAL A 152 1.29 -17.78 0.85
C VAL A 152 0.51 -17.01 -0.21
N TRP A 153 0.58 -15.68 -0.20
CA TRP A 153 -0.02 -14.85 -1.24
C TRP A 153 0.50 -15.22 -2.63
N ARG A 154 1.83 -15.26 -2.80
CA ARG A 154 2.43 -15.63 -4.09
C ARG A 154 2.23 -17.08 -4.49
N TRP A 155 2.15 -18.02 -3.54
CA TRP A 155 1.83 -19.41 -3.83
C TRP A 155 0.38 -19.61 -4.29
N ARG A 156 -0.57 -18.86 -3.73
CA ARG A 156 -2.00 -19.00 -4.08
C ARG A 156 -2.39 -18.23 -5.33
N LEU A 157 -1.87 -17.02 -5.50
CA LEU A 157 -2.26 -16.13 -6.58
C LEU A 157 -1.27 -16.12 -7.75
N GLY A 158 0.01 -16.31 -7.48
CA GLY A 158 1.07 -16.16 -8.46
C GLY A 158 1.39 -14.69 -8.75
N PHE A 159 1.75 -14.40 -10.00
CA PHE A 159 2.07 -13.06 -10.49
C PHE A 159 1.14 -12.74 -11.67
N LEU A 160 0.07 -12.00 -11.38
CA LEU A 160 -0.94 -11.62 -12.37
C LEU A 160 -0.59 -10.28 -13.03
N PRO A 161 -0.99 -10.06 -14.30
CA PRO A 161 -0.84 -8.77 -14.95
C PRO A 161 -1.63 -7.68 -14.22
N GLU A 162 -2.87 -7.97 -13.85
CA GLU A 162 -3.70 -7.12 -12.99
C GLU A 162 -3.85 -7.78 -11.63
N GLU A 163 -3.39 -7.09 -10.60
CA GLU A 163 -3.41 -7.60 -9.22
C GLU A 163 -4.06 -6.56 -8.30
N VAL A 164 -5.12 -6.95 -7.59
CA VAL A 164 -5.75 -6.10 -6.57
C VAL A 164 -4.83 -6.00 -5.37
N VAL A 165 -4.42 -4.77 -5.05
CA VAL A 165 -3.58 -4.46 -3.91
C VAL A 165 -4.41 -3.78 -2.84
N VAL A 166 -4.46 -4.39 -1.66
CA VAL A 166 -5.13 -3.87 -0.47
C VAL A 166 -4.06 -3.45 0.53
N ARG A 167 -4.01 -2.15 0.80
CA ARG A 167 -3.13 -1.57 1.83
C ARG A 167 -3.95 -1.24 3.06
N VAL A 168 -3.34 -1.44 4.23
CA VAL A 168 -3.93 -1.16 5.54
C VAL A 168 -3.07 -0.15 6.30
N SER A 169 -3.69 0.72 7.08
CA SER A 169 -2.99 1.68 7.93
C SER A 169 -2.12 0.99 8.98
N ARG A 170 -0.95 1.57 9.26
CA ARG A 170 0.03 1.05 10.21
C ARG A 170 0.35 2.07 11.29
N GLY A 171 -0.04 1.78 12.53
CA GLY A 171 0.23 2.64 13.69
C GLY A 171 -0.64 3.91 13.74
N TRP A 172 -1.73 3.93 12.99
CA TRP A 172 -2.82 4.92 13.00
C TRP A 172 -4.06 4.23 12.40
N GLY A 173 -5.25 4.81 12.54
CA GLY A 173 -6.49 4.20 12.06
C GLY A 173 -7.63 5.18 11.78
N ALA A 174 -8.84 4.64 11.74
CA ALA A 174 -10.05 5.37 11.42
C ALA A 174 -10.38 6.45 12.45
N GLU A 175 -10.04 6.21 13.72
CA GLU A 175 -10.27 7.17 14.80
C GLU A 175 -9.51 8.49 14.59
N GLU A 176 -8.22 8.42 14.25
CA GLU A 176 -7.40 9.62 14.02
C GLU A 176 -7.82 10.42 12.78
N LEU A 177 -8.43 9.74 11.81
CA LEU A 177 -8.93 10.37 10.58
C LEU A 177 -10.34 10.97 10.75
N MET A 178 -11.21 10.29 11.50
CA MET A 178 -12.64 10.56 11.55
C MET A 178 -13.10 11.21 12.85
N LYS A 179 -12.32 11.19 13.94
CA LYS A 179 -12.69 11.87 15.19
C LYS A 179 -11.99 13.23 15.27
N GLY A 180 -12.76 14.27 15.63
CA GLY A 180 -12.26 15.63 15.85
C GLY A 180 -13.02 16.70 15.08
N VAL A 181 -12.53 17.95 15.15
CA VAL A 181 -13.14 19.11 14.49
C VAL A 181 -12.84 19.14 12.99
N LYS A 182 -11.67 18.64 12.57
CA LYS A 182 -11.27 18.51 11.17
C LYS A 182 -11.29 17.06 10.77
N GLN A 183 -12.26 16.68 9.96
CA GLN A 183 -12.47 15.33 9.47
C GLN A 183 -12.20 15.27 7.98
N GLY A 184 -11.94 14.06 7.46
CA GLY A 184 -11.75 13.84 6.03
C GLY A 184 -10.62 14.67 5.43
N GLU A 185 -10.89 15.40 4.34
CA GLU A 185 -9.88 16.17 3.59
C GLU A 185 -9.13 17.21 4.43
N GLU A 186 -9.81 17.79 5.42
CA GLU A 186 -9.23 18.81 6.28
C GLU A 186 -8.29 18.24 7.35
N ASN A 187 -8.30 16.92 7.54
CA ASN A 187 -7.49 16.23 8.52
C ASN A 187 -6.01 16.17 8.09
N ALA A 188 -5.09 16.33 9.05
CA ALA A 188 -3.66 16.25 8.80
C ALA A 188 -3.22 14.86 8.31
N PHE A 189 -3.81 13.78 8.83
CA PHE A 189 -3.54 12.41 8.40
C PHE A 189 -3.95 12.18 6.95
N PHE A 190 -5.05 12.77 6.52
CA PHE A 190 -5.46 12.71 5.12
C PHE A 190 -4.40 13.31 4.19
N LYS A 191 -3.94 14.54 4.50
CA LYS A 191 -2.95 15.24 3.69
C LYS A 191 -1.55 14.62 3.73
N THR A 192 -1.15 14.05 4.87
CA THR A 192 0.22 13.56 5.08
C THR A 192 0.39 12.06 4.87
N ARG A 193 -0.68 11.26 4.95
CA ARG A 193 -0.63 9.80 4.84
C ARG A 193 -1.42 9.25 3.67
N ILE A 194 -2.61 9.80 3.40
CA ILE A 194 -3.47 9.31 2.30
C ILE A 194 -3.02 9.90 0.97
N LEU A 195 -2.96 11.24 0.84
CA LEU A 195 -2.59 11.88 -0.44
C LEU A 195 -1.24 11.40 -1.02
N PRO A 196 -0.16 11.26 -0.24
CA PRO A 196 1.10 10.76 -0.78
C PRO A 196 1.06 9.28 -1.17
N ALA A 197 0.17 8.49 -0.54
CA ALA A 197 0.04 7.06 -0.81
C ALA A 197 -0.76 6.77 -2.09
N ILE A 198 -1.64 7.68 -2.51
CA ILE A 198 -2.45 7.57 -3.74
C ILE A 198 -1.83 8.31 -4.93
N ASP A 199 -0.63 8.88 -4.77
CA ASP A 199 0.06 9.60 -5.83
C ASP A 199 0.28 8.71 -7.06
N GLY A 200 -0.17 9.18 -8.23
CA GLY A 200 -0.15 8.41 -9.46
C GLY A 200 1.26 8.07 -9.95
N VAL A 201 2.27 8.91 -9.65
CA VAL A 201 3.66 8.62 -10.01
C VAL A 201 4.20 7.48 -9.16
N VAL A 202 3.86 7.47 -7.86
CA VAL A 202 4.23 6.38 -6.95
C VAL A 202 3.57 5.06 -7.37
N LEU A 203 2.26 5.07 -7.63
CA LEU A 203 1.50 3.87 -8.00
C LEU A 203 1.94 3.28 -9.35
N ARG A 204 2.33 4.12 -10.33
CA ARG A 204 2.83 3.63 -11.62
C ARG A 204 4.24 3.05 -11.57
N ARG A 205 5.07 3.50 -10.62
CA ARG A 205 6.50 3.10 -10.56
C ARG A 205 6.78 1.96 -9.59
N LYS A 206 5.93 1.75 -8.60
CA LYS A 206 6.15 0.75 -7.54
C LYS A 206 5.09 -0.34 -7.65
N THR A 207 5.54 -1.60 -7.55
CA THR A 207 4.63 -2.73 -7.39
C THR A 207 3.96 -2.67 -6.02
N GLY A 208 2.84 -3.38 -5.87
CA GLY A 208 2.10 -3.47 -4.61
C GLY A 208 3.02 -3.74 -3.41
N TYR A 209 3.97 -4.67 -3.57
CA TYR A 209 4.94 -5.04 -2.54
C TYR A 209 5.88 -3.88 -2.12
N LEU A 210 6.24 -2.98 -3.02
CA LEU A 210 7.09 -1.82 -2.73
C LEU A 210 6.33 -0.62 -2.16
N LEU A 211 5.01 -0.71 -2.03
CA LEU A 211 4.17 0.34 -1.45
C LEU A 211 4.06 0.27 0.07
N MET A 212 4.63 -0.76 0.71
CA MET A 212 4.75 -0.84 2.16
C MET A 212 5.71 0.24 2.68
N ASP A 213 5.30 0.95 3.73
CA ASP A 213 6.11 1.97 4.37
C ASP A 213 5.83 2.08 5.89
N LYS A 214 6.17 3.23 6.49
CA LYS A 214 5.95 3.48 7.92
C LYS A 214 4.48 3.66 8.30
N SER A 215 3.63 3.97 7.34
CA SER A 215 2.22 4.33 7.51
C SER A 215 1.26 3.31 6.90
N TRP A 216 1.76 2.50 5.96
CA TRP A 216 0.98 1.54 5.19
C TRP A 216 1.66 0.18 5.20
N ASP A 217 0.86 -0.85 5.45
CA ASP A 217 1.24 -2.24 5.26
C ASP A 217 0.34 -2.90 4.20
N LEU A 218 0.68 -4.10 3.78
CA LEU A 218 -0.17 -4.91 2.90
C LEU A 218 -0.97 -5.92 3.70
N ASP A 219 -2.26 -6.02 3.38
CA ASP A 219 -3.10 -7.07 3.93
C ASP A 219 -3.19 -8.23 2.94
N PHE A 220 -2.30 -9.22 3.12
CA PHE A 220 -2.21 -10.38 2.23
C PHE A 220 -3.47 -11.25 2.26
N GLU A 221 -4.23 -11.26 3.36
CA GLU A 221 -5.47 -12.04 3.43
C GLU A 221 -6.54 -11.36 2.59
N LEU A 222 -6.79 -10.08 2.85
CA LEU A 222 -7.77 -9.30 2.10
C LEU A 222 -7.44 -9.22 0.60
N MET A 223 -6.16 -9.20 0.24
CA MET A 223 -5.75 -9.30 -1.17
C MET A 223 -6.17 -10.63 -1.80
N LEU A 224 -5.97 -11.76 -1.11
CA LEU A 224 -6.41 -13.06 -1.61
C LEU A 224 -7.94 -13.14 -1.70
N ASP A 225 -8.63 -12.56 -0.73
CA ASP A 225 -10.09 -12.56 -0.67
C ASP A 225 -10.70 -11.68 -1.75
N ALA A 226 -10.15 -10.49 -1.99
CA ALA A 226 -10.56 -9.61 -3.08
C ALA A 226 -10.46 -10.33 -4.43
N HIS A 227 -9.39 -11.09 -4.66
CA HIS A 227 -9.27 -11.90 -5.88
C HIS A 227 -10.23 -13.10 -5.91
N ALA A 228 -10.57 -13.68 -4.76
CA ALA A 228 -11.58 -14.73 -4.69
C ALA A 228 -12.97 -14.19 -5.04
N LEU A 229 -13.34 -13.01 -4.52
CA LEU A 229 -14.61 -12.33 -4.83
C LEU A 229 -14.71 -11.96 -6.31
N LEU A 230 -13.60 -11.54 -6.94
CA LEU A 230 -13.56 -11.30 -8.38
C LEU A 230 -13.76 -12.58 -9.20
N LYS A 231 -13.23 -13.73 -8.74
CA LYS A 231 -13.44 -15.02 -9.42
C LYS A 231 -14.86 -15.56 -9.25
N GLN A 232 -15.53 -15.22 -8.15
CA GLN A 232 -16.90 -15.66 -7.86
C GLN A 232 -17.97 -14.80 -8.54
N GLU A 233 -17.57 -13.75 -9.29
CA GLU A 233 -18.46 -12.74 -9.89
C GLU A 233 -19.34 -11.97 -8.89
N ASP A 234 -19.08 -12.12 -7.58
CA ASP A 234 -19.75 -11.36 -6.52
C ASP A 234 -19.45 -9.85 -6.65
N ILE A 235 -18.27 -9.53 -7.17
CA ILE A 235 -17.88 -8.20 -7.62
C ILE A 235 -17.70 -8.26 -9.14
N LYS A 236 -18.47 -7.44 -9.86
CA LYS A 236 -18.67 -7.56 -11.32
C LYS A 236 -17.41 -7.26 -12.13
N ALA A 237 -16.52 -6.40 -11.64
CA ALA A 237 -15.25 -6.11 -12.30
C ALA A 237 -14.15 -5.72 -11.31
N ALA A 238 -12.88 -6.00 -11.65
CA ALA A 238 -11.72 -5.50 -10.91
C ALA A 238 -11.74 -3.96 -10.79
N ARG A 239 -12.33 -3.28 -11.78
CA ARG A 239 -12.56 -1.82 -11.78
C ARG A 239 -13.40 -1.34 -10.59
N ASP A 240 -14.29 -2.18 -10.07
CA ASP A 240 -15.12 -1.86 -8.91
C ASP A 240 -14.31 -1.86 -7.60
N LEU A 241 -13.03 -2.25 -7.64
CA LEU A 241 -12.07 -2.20 -6.53
C LEU A 241 -10.88 -1.26 -6.80
N ASP A 242 -10.85 -0.59 -7.96
CA ASP A 242 -9.75 0.28 -8.32
C ASP A 242 -9.91 1.68 -7.71
N LYS A 243 -8.85 2.15 -7.05
CA LYS A 243 -8.69 3.52 -6.55
C LYS A 243 -9.68 3.96 -5.47
N PHE A 244 -9.87 3.13 -4.45
CA PHE A 244 -10.72 3.45 -3.30
C PHE A 244 -9.95 3.61 -1.99
N VAL A 245 -10.32 4.63 -1.22
CA VAL A 245 -9.99 4.77 0.21
C VAL A 245 -11.24 4.38 1.00
N LEU A 246 -11.11 3.39 1.87
CA LEU A 246 -12.20 2.83 2.67
C LEU A 246 -11.95 3.14 4.15
N VAL A 247 -12.97 3.67 4.83
CA VAL A 247 -12.90 4.04 6.25
C VAL A 247 -14.22 3.69 6.91
N PHE A 248 -14.18 3.26 8.17
CA PHE A 248 -15.39 3.09 8.96
C PHE A 248 -15.70 4.35 9.77
N MET A 249 -16.97 4.74 9.79
CA MET A 249 -17.45 5.90 10.54
C MET A 249 -18.57 5.50 11.51
N ASP A 250 -18.36 5.78 12.79
CA ASP A 250 -19.34 5.50 13.84
C ASP A 250 -20.70 6.17 13.53
N GLY A 251 -21.76 5.36 13.52
CA GLY A 251 -23.13 5.80 13.25
C GLY A 251 -23.54 5.89 11.78
N VAL A 252 -22.59 5.83 10.83
CA VAL A 252 -22.87 5.81 9.38
C VAL A 252 -22.53 4.46 8.75
N GLY A 253 -21.46 3.82 9.23
CA GLY A 253 -20.90 2.60 8.67
C GLY A 253 -19.72 2.88 7.74
N TRP A 254 -19.48 1.99 6.78
CA TRP A 254 -18.40 2.13 5.81
C TRP A 254 -18.64 3.28 4.84
N ILE A 255 -17.62 4.13 4.70
CA ILE A 255 -17.55 5.22 3.75
C ILE A 255 -16.37 5.02 2.81
N VAL A 256 -16.54 5.51 1.58
CA VAL A 256 -15.63 5.33 0.46
C VAL A 256 -15.31 6.67 -0.18
N TRP A 257 -14.05 6.85 -0.52
CA TRP A 257 -13.62 7.87 -1.46
C TRP A 257 -12.92 7.23 -2.65
N GLN A 258 -13.47 7.46 -3.84
CA GLN A 258 -12.79 7.15 -5.10
C GLN A 258 -11.99 8.37 -5.52
N TRP A 259 -10.66 8.28 -5.51
CA TRP A 259 -9.81 9.47 -5.72
C TRP A 259 -9.57 9.81 -7.18
N GLU A 260 -9.89 8.91 -8.09
CA GLU A 260 -9.77 9.15 -9.52
C GLU A 260 -10.89 8.40 -10.22
N THR A 261 -11.87 9.15 -10.72
CA THR A 261 -12.96 8.62 -11.53
C THR A 261 -12.65 8.74 -13.02
N ASP A 262 -13.34 7.99 -13.87
CA ASP A 262 -13.20 8.10 -15.34
C ASP A 262 -13.43 9.55 -15.83
N ILE A 263 -14.25 10.32 -15.11
CA ILE A 263 -14.52 11.72 -15.40
C ILE A 263 -13.29 12.58 -15.12
N ASP A 264 -12.60 12.34 -14.01
CA ASP A 264 -11.40 13.08 -13.62
C ASP A 264 -10.26 12.84 -14.62
N VAL A 265 -10.09 11.59 -15.06
CA VAL A 265 -9.12 11.22 -16.11
C VAL A 265 -9.41 11.98 -17.41
N VAL A 266 -10.69 12.01 -17.83
CA VAL A 266 -11.09 12.75 -19.05
C VAL A 266 -10.89 14.25 -18.88
N GLN A 267 -11.19 14.82 -17.72
CA GLN A 267 -10.99 16.24 -17.46
C GLN A 267 -9.51 16.62 -17.43
N ASP A 268 -8.67 15.83 -16.79
CA ASP A 268 -7.23 16.08 -16.74
C ASP A 268 -6.58 15.91 -18.12
N ARG A 269 -7.03 14.93 -18.91
CA ARG A 269 -6.70 14.85 -20.34
C ARG A 269 -7.06 16.15 -21.06
N ARG A 270 -8.30 16.63 -20.93
CA ARG A 270 -8.73 17.90 -21.54
C ARG A 270 -7.88 19.09 -21.08
N LYS A 271 -7.55 19.19 -19.80
CA LYS A 271 -6.67 20.25 -19.26
C LYS A 271 -5.27 20.19 -19.87
N LYS A 272 -4.66 19.00 -19.99
CA LYS A 272 -3.35 18.83 -20.63
C LYS A 272 -3.38 19.30 -22.10
N VAL A 273 -4.43 18.97 -22.86
CA VAL A 273 -4.60 19.46 -24.24
C VAL A 273 -4.71 20.98 -24.29
N ILE A 274 -5.47 21.59 -23.38
CA ILE A 274 -5.62 23.05 -23.29
C ILE A 274 -4.28 23.71 -22.93
N MET A 275 -3.55 23.19 -21.95
CA MET A 275 -2.22 23.71 -21.59
C MET A 275 -1.22 23.59 -22.75
N PHE A 276 -1.25 22.49 -23.49
CA PHE A 276 -0.41 22.32 -24.68
C PHE A 276 -0.74 23.37 -25.75
N LYS A 277 -2.04 23.62 -26.00
CA LYS A 277 -2.49 24.70 -26.87
C LYS A 277 -1.97 26.06 -26.39
N GLU A 278 -2.14 26.37 -25.10
CA GLU A 278 -1.70 27.65 -24.54
C GLU A 278 -0.18 27.86 -24.63
N LEU A 279 0.63 26.82 -24.42
CA LEU A 279 2.08 26.90 -24.60
C LEU A 279 2.46 27.19 -26.06
N LEU A 280 1.82 26.53 -27.01
CA LEU A 280 2.04 26.79 -28.43
C LEU A 280 1.58 28.20 -28.85
N THR A 281 0.45 28.68 -28.31
CA THR A 281 -0.01 30.07 -28.51
C THR A 281 0.97 31.09 -27.91
N LYS A 282 1.53 30.85 -26.72
CA LYS A 282 2.56 31.72 -26.11
C LYS A 282 3.84 31.79 -26.95
N LEU A 283 4.19 30.70 -27.64
CA LEU A 283 5.30 30.65 -28.59
C LEU A 283 4.95 31.25 -29.97
N GLY A 284 3.72 31.74 -30.16
CA GLY A 284 3.24 32.29 -31.42
C GLY A 284 3.01 31.25 -32.51
N LYS A 285 2.97 29.95 -32.16
CA LYS A 285 2.94 28.81 -33.09
C LYS A 285 1.68 27.96 -32.90
N GLU A 286 0.52 28.61 -32.82
CA GLU A 286 -0.77 27.93 -32.66
C GLU A 286 -1.12 27.02 -33.87
N SER A 287 -0.58 27.32 -35.06
CA SER A 287 -0.73 26.47 -36.25
C SER A 287 -0.22 25.04 -36.04
N LEU A 288 0.83 24.85 -35.23
CA LEU A 288 1.35 23.53 -34.88
C LEU A 288 0.36 22.69 -34.07
N PHE A 289 -0.49 23.33 -33.26
CA PHE A 289 -1.53 22.62 -32.50
C PHE A 289 -2.58 22.01 -33.44
N PHE A 290 -3.03 22.78 -34.44
CA PHE A 290 -3.99 22.29 -35.43
C PHE A 290 -3.38 21.22 -36.33
N LYS A 291 -2.10 21.38 -36.71
CA LYS A 291 -1.37 20.39 -37.49
C LYS A 291 -1.14 19.09 -36.73
N TRP A 292 -0.86 19.18 -35.43
CA TRP A 292 -0.80 18.01 -34.56
C TRP A 292 -2.15 17.29 -34.48
N MET A 293 -3.25 18.01 -34.25
CA MET A 293 -4.60 17.44 -34.24
C MET A 293 -4.96 16.77 -35.57
N GLU A 294 -4.61 17.39 -36.70
CA GLU A 294 -4.82 16.84 -38.05
C GLU A 294 -4.05 15.54 -38.25
N ILE A 295 -2.76 15.49 -37.89
CA ILE A 295 -1.94 14.27 -38.00
C ILE A 295 -2.50 13.14 -37.12
N VAL A 296 -2.98 13.47 -35.92
CA VAL A 296 -3.60 12.52 -35.00
C VAL A 296 -4.94 12.01 -35.55
N GLU A 297 -5.75 12.87 -36.18
CA GLU A 297 -7.02 12.46 -36.79
C GLU A 297 -6.85 11.66 -38.08
N GLU A 298 -5.84 11.95 -38.90
CA GLU A 298 -5.53 11.22 -40.15
C GLU A 298 -5.10 9.77 -39.90
N GLU A 299 -4.33 9.52 -38.85
CA GLU A 299 -3.77 8.20 -38.53
C GLU A 299 -4.66 7.39 -37.58
N ARG A 300 -5.87 7.90 -37.29
CA ARG A 300 -6.86 7.22 -36.46
C ARG A 300 -7.57 6.14 -37.28
N ASP A 301 -7.58 4.91 -36.79
CA ASP A 301 -8.26 3.81 -37.48
C ASP A 301 -9.78 4.02 -37.54
N THR A 302 -10.46 3.30 -38.43
CA THR A 302 -11.92 3.37 -38.64
C THR A 302 -12.72 3.07 -37.36
N ASP A 303 -12.13 2.34 -36.41
CA ASP A 303 -12.70 2.00 -35.10
C ASP A 303 -12.33 3.00 -33.99
N GLY A 304 -11.63 4.10 -34.31
CA GLY A 304 -11.35 5.21 -33.39
C GLY A 304 -10.14 5.03 -32.46
N GLY A 305 -9.33 3.98 -32.67
CA GLY A 305 -8.06 3.70 -31.97
C GLY A 305 -6.82 3.88 -32.84
N PHE A 306 -5.64 3.63 -32.25
CA PHE A 306 -4.34 3.60 -32.95
C PHE A 306 -3.73 2.21 -32.86
N THR A 307 -3.25 1.64 -33.97
CA THR A 307 -2.30 0.52 -33.92
C THR A 307 -0.95 0.97 -33.37
N THR A 308 -0.18 0.06 -32.75
CA THR A 308 1.16 0.36 -32.21
C THR A 308 2.12 0.93 -33.28
N ALA A 309 1.92 0.53 -34.54
CA ALA A 309 2.65 1.08 -35.69
C ALA A 309 2.16 2.49 -36.08
N GLY A 310 0.87 2.79 -35.94
CA GLY A 310 0.30 4.13 -36.15
C GLY A 310 0.81 5.13 -35.11
N GLN A 311 0.94 4.72 -33.85
CA GLN A 311 1.48 5.57 -32.78
C GLN A 311 2.91 6.05 -33.07
N GLN A 312 3.78 5.16 -33.56
CA GLN A 312 5.15 5.51 -33.95
C GLN A 312 5.19 6.45 -35.16
N LYS A 313 4.34 6.21 -36.18
CA LYS A 313 4.24 7.08 -37.35
C LYS A 313 3.76 8.49 -37.00
N VAL A 314 2.76 8.60 -36.13
CA VAL A 314 2.25 9.89 -35.63
C VAL A 314 3.36 10.63 -34.89
N ALA A 315 4.06 9.97 -33.96
CA ALA A 315 5.15 10.58 -33.20
C ALA A 315 6.25 11.12 -34.12
N GLU A 316 6.73 10.33 -35.08
CA GLU A 316 7.75 10.76 -36.04
C GLU A 316 7.29 11.92 -36.93
N ARG A 317 6.04 11.89 -37.40
CA ARG A 317 5.49 12.92 -38.29
C ARG A 317 5.28 14.23 -37.55
N VAL A 318 4.78 14.17 -36.32
CA VAL A 318 4.62 15.34 -35.43
C VAL A 318 5.99 15.93 -35.09
N GLN A 319 6.98 15.11 -34.73
CA GLN A 319 8.33 15.59 -34.44
C GLN A 319 8.95 16.33 -35.63
N ARG A 320 8.87 15.76 -36.84
CA ARG A 320 9.38 16.42 -38.07
C ARG A 320 8.68 17.74 -38.35
N GLU A 321 7.38 17.84 -38.13
CA GLU A 321 6.63 19.09 -38.37
C GLU A 321 6.93 20.17 -37.32
N PHE A 322 7.19 19.77 -36.08
CA PHE A 322 7.58 20.69 -35.00
C PHE A 322 9.03 21.15 -35.16
N GLU A 323 9.95 20.27 -35.57
CA GLU A 323 11.35 20.60 -35.85
C GLU A 323 11.51 21.57 -37.02
N LYS A 324 10.69 21.45 -38.08
CA LYS A 324 10.66 22.41 -39.21
C LYS A 324 10.36 23.84 -38.76
N GLU A 325 9.54 23.98 -37.72
CA GLU A 325 9.19 25.25 -37.12
C GLU A 325 10.14 25.63 -35.97
N GLY A 326 11.20 24.86 -35.72
CA GLY A 326 12.19 25.14 -34.66
C GLY A 326 11.63 24.99 -33.25
N VAL A 327 10.74 24.02 -33.03
CA VAL A 327 10.17 23.69 -31.73
C VAL A 327 10.47 22.23 -31.41
N ASP A 328 11.02 21.97 -30.23
CA ASP A 328 11.20 20.60 -29.75
C ASP A 328 9.88 20.09 -29.13
N PHE A 329 9.27 19.10 -29.79
CA PHE A 329 8.02 18.49 -29.35
C PHE A 329 8.18 17.69 -28.05
N GLU A 330 9.32 17.01 -27.85
CA GLU A 330 9.54 16.22 -26.65
C GLU A 330 9.69 17.10 -25.41
N ASP A 331 10.42 18.21 -25.54
CA ASP A 331 10.60 19.16 -24.43
C ASP A 331 9.29 19.86 -24.06
N LEU A 332 8.47 20.20 -25.05
CA LEU A 332 7.11 20.70 -24.81
C LEU A 332 6.22 19.66 -24.15
N ALA A 333 6.24 18.42 -24.63
CA ALA A 333 5.45 17.34 -24.06
C ALA A 333 5.86 17.04 -22.61
N LYS A 334 7.16 17.01 -22.31
CA LYS A 334 7.69 16.87 -20.95
C LYS A 334 7.26 18.03 -20.04
N GLY A 335 7.22 19.26 -20.57
CA GLY A 335 6.76 20.45 -19.83
C GLY A 335 5.28 20.43 -19.43
N VAL A 336 4.44 19.70 -20.16
CA VAL A 336 2.99 19.52 -19.87
C VAL A 336 2.72 18.26 -19.02
N GLY A 337 3.78 17.54 -18.64
CA GLY A 337 3.68 16.30 -17.85
C GLY A 337 3.45 15.04 -18.69
N GLY A 338 3.90 15.04 -19.95
CA GLY A 338 3.77 13.95 -20.92
C GLY A 338 2.43 13.99 -21.66
N LEU A 339 2.49 14.04 -23.00
CA LEU A 339 1.33 13.94 -23.90
C LEU A 339 1.06 12.49 -24.35
N GLU A 340 1.89 11.53 -23.93
CA GLU A 340 1.78 10.10 -24.28
C GLU A 340 0.44 9.46 -23.84
N GLU A 341 -0.32 10.13 -22.97
CA GLU A 341 -1.65 9.70 -22.49
C GLU A 341 -2.84 10.38 -23.21
N LEU A 342 -2.60 11.16 -24.26
CA LEU A 342 -3.61 11.87 -25.05
C LEU A 342 -3.65 11.40 -26.50
N PRO A 343 -4.84 11.40 -27.12
CA PRO A 343 -5.69 10.22 -27.22
C PRO A 343 -4.96 9.05 -27.91
N VAL A 344 -4.03 8.37 -27.23
CA VAL A 344 -3.34 7.21 -27.83
C VAL A 344 -4.04 5.88 -27.50
N GLU A 345 -4.94 5.89 -26.52
CA GLU A 345 -5.80 4.76 -26.17
C GLU A 345 -7.26 5.10 -26.46
N GLY A 346 -7.75 4.62 -27.60
CA GLY A 346 -9.15 4.31 -27.80
C GLY A 346 -9.53 3.11 -26.92
N LYS A 347 -10.77 3.13 -26.41
CA LYS A 347 -11.36 2.19 -25.45
C LYS A 347 -10.98 0.72 -25.62
#